data_AF-A0AAN6X4W9-F1
#
_entry.id   AF-A0AAN6X4W9-F1
#
_cell.length_a   1.000
_cell.length_b   1.000
_cell.length_c   1.000
_cell.angle_alpha   90.00
_cell.angle_beta   90.00
_cell.angle_gamma   90.00
#
_symmetry.space_group_name_H-M   'P 1'
#
loop_
_entity.id
_entity.type
_entity.pdbx_description
1 polymer ?
#
loop_
_entity_poly.entity_id
_entity_poly.type
_entity_poly.pdbx_seq_one_letter_code
_entity_poly.pdbx_strand_id
1 'polypeptide(L)'
;MGVQAEVYPLIKIQPPLSRRGIGPGLIIVSGRNLQDSLADNAVTQTLDPQPRKKWAEEGYTVADVRVDNVLSPQRAYEIKQQLVEAVERLGQVKECQGEEVGLVDMLHPTRIITIGKLTNHILVS
;
A
#
# COMPACT_ATOMS: atom_id res chain seq x y z
N MET A 1 -6.85 -3.62 31.00
CA MET A 1 -6.57 -2.63 29.94
C MET A 1 -6.92 -3.29 28.63
N GLY A 2 -8.06 -2.94 28.03
CA GLY A 2 -8.49 -3.54 26.77
C GLY A 2 -7.54 -3.11 25.66
N VAL A 3 -6.91 -4.07 25.00
CA VAL A 3 -6.25 -3.81 23.72
C VAL A 3 -7.34 -3.34 22.76
N GLN A 4 -7.35 -2.06 22.41
CA GLN A 4 -8.18 -1.60 21.32
C GLN A 4 -7.65 -2.29 20.07
N ALA A 5 -8.37 -3.28 19.57
CA ALA A 5 -8.11 -3.81 18.25
C ALA A 5 -8.37 -2.66 17.28
N GLU A 6 -7.32 -2.09 16.69
CA GLU A 6 -7.48 -1.21 15.56
C GLU A 6 -8.38 -1.95 14.54
N VAL A 7 -9.46 -1.32 14.11
CA VAL A 7 -10.36 -1.92 13.13
C VAL A 7 -9.59 -1.94 11.81
N TYR A 8 -9.09 -3.11 11.45
CA TYR A 8 -8.44 -3.30 10.17
C TYR A 8 -9.49 -3.53 9.12
N PRO A 9 -9.33 -2.88 7.98
CA PRO A 9 -8.06 -2.39 7.41
C PRO A 9 -7.64 -0.95 7.69
N LEU A 10 -6.33 -0.72 7.79
CA LEU A 10 -5.77 0.61 8.00
C LEU A 10 -5.10 1.11 6.72
N ILE A 11 -5.65 2.19 6.15
CA ILE A 11 -5.09 2.87 4.98
C ILE A 11 -4.37 4.15 5.44
N LYS A 12 -3.06 4.25 5.20
CA LYS A 12 -2.25 5.44 5.48
C LYS A 12 -1.79 6.10 4.18
N ILE A 13 -2.12 7.38 4.02
CA ILE A 13 -1.73 8.17 2.86
C ILE A 13 -0.44 8.94 3.18
N GLN A 14 0.52 8.89 2.27
CA GLN A 14 1.78 9.62 2.31
C GLN A 14 1.91 10.43 1.02
N PRO A 15 1.84 11.77 1.09
CA PRO A 15 2.15 12.63 -0.05
C PRO A 15 3.61 12.46 -0.52
N PRO A 16 3.92 12.84 -1.78
CA PRO A 16 5.27 12.81 -2.31
C PRO A 16 6.23 13.62 -1.43
N LEU A 17 7.40 13.05 -1.16
CA LEU A 17 8.51 13.71 -0.46
C LEU A 17 9.58 14.19 -1.44
N SER A 18 9.41 13.92 -2.73
CA SER A 18 10.29 14.46 -3.77
C SER A 18 10.19 16.00 -3.79
N ARG A 19 11.24 16.65 -4.29
CA ARG A 19 11.28 18.11 -4.46
C ARG A 19 10.10 18.66 -5.28
N ARG A 20 9.51 17.84 -6.17
CA ARG A 20 8.38 18.24 -7.00
C ARG A 20 7.10 18.38 -6.17
N GLY A 21 6.97 17.62 -5.08
CA GLY A 21 5.80 17.65 -4.18
C GLY A 21 4.50 17.14 -4.81
N ILE A 22 4.56 16.59 -6.03
CA ILE A 22 3.43 16.02 -6.77
C ILE A 22 3.91 14.76 -7.50
N GLY A 23 3.00 13.82 -7.74
CA GLY A 23 3.27 12.66 -8.58
C GLY A 23 2.21 11.57 -8.55
N PRO A 24 2.45 10.46 -9.26
CA PRO A 24 1.47 9.40 -9.45
C PRO A 24 1.08 8.68 -8.16
N GLY A 25 -0.14 8.15 -8.16
CA GLY A 25 -0.64 7.33 -7.06
C GLY A 25 0.02 5.95 -7.05
N LEU A 26 0.31 5.44 -5.86
CA LEU A 26 0.85 4.10 -5.64
C LEU A 26 0.18 3.47 -4.41
N ILE A 27 -0.39 2.28 -4.55
CA ILE A 27 -0.89 1.49 -3.42
C ILE A 27 0.16 0.44 -3.09
N ILE A 28 0.48 0.31 -1.81
CA ILE A 28 1.32 -0.77 -1.27
C ILE A 28 0.44 -1.59 -0.35
N VAL A 29 0.25 -2.87 -0.66
CA VAL A 29 -0.47 -3.81 0.20
C VAL A 29 0.56 -4.59 0.99
N SER A 30 0.46 -4.55 2.32
CA SER A 30 1.38 -5.26 3.21
C SER A 30 0.65 -5.97 4.34
N GLY A 31 1.26 -7.05 4.81
CA GLY A 31 0.74 -7.84 5.92
C GLY A 31 0.94 -7.11 7.24
N ARG A 32 0.00 -7.23 8.18
CA ARG A 32 0.10 -6.62 9.52
C ARG A 32 1.44 -6.93 10.19
N ASN A 33 1.89 -8.18 10.09
CA ASN A 33 3.11 -8.67 10.74
C ASN A 33 4.39 -8.42 9.92
N LEU A 34 4.28 -8.01 8.65
CA LEU A 34 5.47 -7.74 7.84
C LEU A 34 6.24 -6.53 8.38
N GLN A 35 5.58 -5.61 9.06
CA GLN A 35 6.27 -4.51 9.71
C GLN A 35 6.97 -4.95 11.01
N ASP A 36 6.45 -5.95 11.73
CA ASP A 36 7.13 -6.52 12.90
C ASP A 36 8.30 -7.41 12.50
N SER A 37 8.18 -8.19 11.41
CA SER A 37 9.29 -8.99 10.85
C SER A 37 10.35 -8.14 10.13
N LEU A 38 10.00 -6.93 9.68
CA LEU A 38 10.96 -5.93 9.19
C LEU A 38 11.45 -4.98 10.29
N ALA A 39 10.81 -4.97 11.47
CA ALA A 39 11.24 -4.23 12.66
C ALA A 39 12.17 -5.06 13.55
N ASP A 40 12.03 -6.39 13.58
CA ASP A 40 12.96 -7.29 14.24
C ASP A 40 14.14 -7.64 13.32
N ASN A 41 15.08 -6.70 13.21
CA ASN A 41 16.54 -6.90 13.20
C ASN A 41 17.17 -8.03 12.33
N ALA A 42 16.47 -8.62 11.36
CA ALA A 42 16.99 -9.67 10.47
C ALA A 42 17.01 -9.25 8.99
N VAL A 43 16.58 -8.03 8.67
CA VAL A 43 16.87 -7.33 7.39
C VAL A 43 17.73 -6.10 7.68
N THR A 44 18.80 -6.28 8.46
CA THR A 44 19.86 -5.29 8.59
C THR A 44 20.81 -5.42 7.41
N GLN A 45 20.67 -4.57 6.39
CA GLN A 45 21.78 -3.93 5.63
C GLN A 45 21.38 -3.16 4.36
N THR A 46 20.11 -2.81 4.14
CA THR A 46 19.79 -1.78 3.13
C THR A 46 19.62 -0.44 3.84
N LEU A 47 20.38 0.57 3.41
CA LEU A 47 20.22 1.98 3.84
C LEU A 47 18.87 2.58 3.39
N ASP A 48 18.05 1.79 2.69
CA ASP A 48 16.76 2.20 2.16
C ASP A 48 15.73 2.38 3.29
N PRO A 49 14.95 3.48 3.26
CA PRO A 49 13.87 3.67 4.20
C PRO A 49 12.72 2.67 3.97
N GLN A 50 11.78 2.60 4.92
CA GLN A 50 10.58 1.77 4.77
C GLN A 50 9.87 2.02 3.42
N PRO A 51 9.28 0.99 2.78
CA PRO A 51 8.74 1.10 1.42
C PRO A 51 7.83 2.31 1.17
N ARG A 52 6.92 2.63 2.10
CA ARG A 52 6.07 3.83 2.00
C ARG A 52 6.87 5.12 1.86
N LYS A 53 7.93 5.28 2.66
CA LYS A 53 8.79 6.45 2.64
C LYS A 53 9.70 6.46 1.41
N LYS A 54 10.30 5.31 1.06
CA LYS A 54 11.14 5.16 -0.14
C LYS A 54 10.41 5.62 -1.40
N TRP A 55 9.21 5.09 -1.64
CA TRP A 55 8.44 5.47 -2.83
C TRP A 55 7.94 6.92 -2.79
N ALA A 56 7.67 7.47 -1.61
CA ALA A 56 7.34 8.89 -1.50
C ALA A 56 8.53 9.79 -1.86
N GLU A 57 9.77 9.41 -1.48
CA GLU A 57 11.00 10.12 -1.86
C GLU A 57 11.24 10.10 -3.38
N GLU A 58 10.89 8.98 -4.04
CA GLU A 58 10.87 8.85 -5.51
C GLU A 58 9.76 9.66 -6.20
N GLY A 59 8.83 10.23 -5.41
CA GLY A 59 7.82 11.17 -5.91
C GLY A 59 6.41 10.61 -6.06
N TYR A 60 6.11 9.43 -5.50
CA TYR A 60 4.76 8.87 -5.52
C TYR A 60 3.90 9.41 -4.37
N THR A 61 2.60 9.53 -4.60
CA THR A 61 1.61 9.63 -3.52
C THR A 61 1.23 8.22 -3.12
N VAL A 62 1.60 7.80 -1.91
CA VAL A 62 1.53 6.40 -1.51
C VAL A 62 0.36 6.15 -0.57
N ALA A 63 -0.48 5.16 -0.88
CA ALA A 63 -1.44 4.55 0.02
C ALA A 63 -0.89 3.22 0.56
N ASP A 64 -0.56 3.16 1.85
CA ASP A 64 -0.13 1.97 2.57
C ASP A 64 -1.36 1.27 3.16
N VAL A 65 -1.75 0.15 2.57
CA VAL A 65 -2.91 -0.68 2.95
C VAL A 65 -2.41 -1.90 3.73
N ARG A 66 -2.81 -1.98 5.00
CA ARG A 66 -2.40 -3.08 5.89
C ARG A 66 -3.51 -4.09 6.07
N VAL A 67 -3.19 -5.36 5.79
CA VAL A 67 -4.15 -6.45 5.81
C VAL A 67 -3.67 -7.59 6.71
N ASP A 68 -4.62 -8.40 7.18
CA ASP A 68 -4.29 -9.65 7.86
C ASP A 68 -3.84 -10.72 6.86
N ASN A 69 -2.74 -11.42 7.18
CA ASN A 69 -2.17 -12.49 6.33
C ASN A 69 -3.00 -13.77 6.27
N VAL A 70 -4.23 -13.78 6.81
CA VAL A 70 -5.10 -14.95 6.79
C VAL A 70 -6.00 -14.87 5.56
N LEU A 71 -5.68 -15.66 4.54
CA LEU A 71 -6.46 -15.73 3.31
C LEU A 71 -7.77 -16.49 3.56
N SER A 72 -8.90 -15.79 3.46
CA SER A 72 -10.23 -16.36 3.38
C SER A 72 -11.04 -15.62 2.30
N PRO A 73 -12.09 -16.23 1.70
CA PRO A 73 -12.92 -15.56 0.69
C PRO A 73 -13.51 -14.23 1.19
N GLN A 74 -13.91 -14.18 2.46
CA GLN A 74 -14.41 -12.96 3.10
C GLN A 74 -13.34 -11.87 3.17
N ARG A 75 -12.11 -12.24 3.55
CA ARG A 75 -10.97 -11.31 3.59
C ARG A 75 -10.58 -10.81 2.20
N ALA A 76 -10.64 -11.66 1.17
CA ALA A 76 -10.38 -11.21 -0.20
C ALA A 76 -11.37 -10.11 -0.65
N TYR A 77 -12.65 -10.24 -0.30
CA TYR A 77 -13.64 -9.19 -0.54
C TYR A 77 -13.32 -7.90 0.21
N GLU A 78 -12.93 -7.99 1.48
CA GLU A 78 -12.54 -6.84 2.29
C GLU A 78 -11.30 -6.13 1.74
N ILE A 79 -10.27 -6.87 1.31
CA ILE A 79 -9.07 -6.31 0.66
C ILE A 79 -9.48 -5.58 -0.61
N LYS A 80 -10.40 -6.14 -1.41
CA LYS A 80 -10.91 -5.46 -2.59
C LYS A 80 -11.58 -4.12 -2.23
N GLN A 81 -12.42 -4.08 -1.20
CA GLN A 81 -13.05 -2.82 -0.76
C GLN A 81 -12.02 -1.78 -0.32
N GLN A 82 -10.93 -2.22 0.30
CA GLN A 82 -9.83 -1.32 0.71
C GLN A 82 -9.05 -0.76 -0.45
N LEU A 83 -8.80 -1.58 -1.47
CA LEU A 83 -8.12 -1.11 -2.66
C LEU A 83 -8.97 -0.03 -3.34
N VAL A 84 -10.29 -0.21 -3.40
CA VAL A 84 -11.23 0.82 -3.89
C VAL A 84 -11.13 2.08 -3.02
N GLU A 85 -11.24 1.96 -1.70
CA GLU A 85 -11.12 3.11 -0.78
C GLU A 85 -9.75 3.80 -0.91
N ALA A 86 -8.66 3.05 -1.08
CA ALA A 86 -7.32 3.59 -1.25
C ALA A 86 -7.21 4.43 -2.53
N VAL A 87 -7.80 3.96 -3.64
CA VAL A 87 -7.88 4.72 -4.90
C VAL A 87 -8.68 6.00 -4.70
N GLU A 88 -9.83 5.93 -4.05
CA GLU A 88 -10.66 7.11 -3.77
C GLU A 88 -9.91 8.13 -2.91
N ARG A 89 -9.24 7.67 -1.85
CA ARG A 89 -8.44 8.54 -0.97
C ARG A 89 -7.26 9.16 -1.70
N LEU A 90 -6.58 8.42 -2.58
CA LEU A 90 -5.52 8.98 -3.42
C LEU A 90 -6.07 10.07 -4.35
N GLY A 91 -7.26 9.87 -4.94
CA GLY A 91 -7.93 10.87 -5.78
C GLY A 91 -8.32 12.16 -5.06
N GLN A 92 -8.39 12.16 -3.72
CA GLN A 92 -8.66 13.34 -2.91
C GLN A 92 -7.40 14.11 -2.50
N VAL A 93 -6.20 13.54 -2.73
CA VAL A 93 -4.92 14.19 -2.42
C VAL A 93 -4.52 15.07 -3.59
N LYS A 94 -4.45 16.39 -3.37
CA LYS A 94 -4.08 17.36 -4.43
C LYS A 94 -2.69 17.11 -5.03
N GLU A 95 -1.79 16.50 -4.27
CA GLU A 95 -0.45 16.12 -4.72
C GLU A 95 -0.43 14.86 -5.60
N CYS A 96 -1.51 14.07 -5.58
CA CYS A 96 -1.65 12.88 -6.42
C CYS A 96 -2.09 13.28 -7.83
N GLN A 97 -1.27 12.99 -8.83
CA GLN A 97 -1.52 13.35 -10.22
C GLN A 97 -1.38 12.15 -11.15
N GLY A 98 -2.33 11.99 -12.06
CA GLY A 98 -2.36 10.87 -13.00
C GLY A 98 -3.69 10.13 -12.95
N GLU A 99 -4.04 9.47 -14.05
CA GLU A 99 -5.29 8.72 -14.18
C GLU A 99 -5.18 7.27 -13.67
N GLU A 100 -3.95 6.78 -13.53
CA GLU A 100 -3.66 5.40 -13.13
C GLU A 100 -2.93 5.38 -11.78
N VAL A 101 -3.18 4.33 -11.01
CA VAL A 101 -2.56 4.08 -9.70
C VAL A 101 -1.81 2.76 -9.77
N GLY A 102 -0.52 2.78 -9.43
CA GLY A 102 0.27 1.56 -9.34
C GLY A 102 -0.12 0.73 -8.11
N LEU A 103 0.10 -0.58 -8.15
CA LEU A 103 -0.13 -1.49 -7.02
C LEU A 103 1.13 -2.33 -6.78
N VAL A 104 1.58 -2.41 -5.52
CA VAL A 104 2.67 -3.29 -5.09
C VAL A 104 2.13 -4.24 -4.03
N ASP A 105 2.16 -5.54 -4.34
CA ASP A 105 1.86 -6.59 -3.38
C ASP A 105 3.12 -7.00 -2.63
N MET A 106 3.19 -6.66 -1.33
CA MET A 106 4.27 -7.07 -0.43
C MET A 106 3.87 -8.28 0.44
N LEU A 107 2.63 -8.80 0.32
CA LEU A 107 2.21 -10.02 1.02
C LEU A 107 2.92 -11.25 0.47
N HIS A 108 3.21 -11.24 -0.84
CA HIS A 108 3.85 -12.32 -1.56
C HIS A 108 5.13 -11.80 -2.23
N PRO A 109 6.30 -11.82 -1.55
CA PRO A 109 7.54 -11.22 -2.06
C PRO A 109 8.05 -11.79 -3.39
N THR A 110 7.39 -12.83 -3.93
CA THR A 110 7.73 -13.47 -5.21
C THR A 110 6.88 -13.01 -6.41
N ARG A 111 5.98 -12.01 -6.28
CA ARG A 111 5.17 -11.50 -7.40
C ARG A 111 5.13 -9.97 -7.46
N ILE A 112 5.88 -9.38 -8.40
CA ILE A 112 5.64 -7.99 -8.83
C ILE A 112 4.49 -8.03 -9.84
N ILE A 113 3.31 -7.53 -9.46
CA ILE A 113 2.17 -7.41 -10.37
C ILE A 113 2.09 -5.97 -10.84
N THR A 114 2.47 -5.71 -12.10
CA THR A 114 2.16 -4.45 -12.77
C THR A 114 0.72 -4.53 -13.26
N ILE A 115 -0.16 -3.66 -12.76
CA ILE A 115 -1.54 -3.54 -13.29
C ILE A 115 -1.75 -2.13 -13.85
N GLY A 116 -2.19 -2.07 -15.10
CA GLY A 116 -2.66 -0.84 -15.75
C GLY A 116 -4.07 -0.44 -15.29
N LYS A 117 -4.70 0.50 -16.00
CA LYS A 117 -6.05 1.05 -15.77
C LYS A 117 -6.97 0.20 -14.88
N LEU A 118 -7.26 0.73 -13.68
CA LEU A 118 -8.29 0.22 -12.76
C LEU A 118 -9.67 0.32 -13.41
N THR A 119 -9.99 -0.66 -14.25
CA THR A 119 -11.35 -0.97 -14.65
C THR A 119 -11.86 -2.08 -13.73
N ASN A 120 -13.19 -2.24 -13.64
CA ASN A 120 -13.93 -3.07 -12.65
C ASN A 120 -13.54 -4.57 -12.54
N HIS A 121 -12.47 -5.02 -13.21
CA HIS A 121 -11.92 -6.36 -13.16
C HIS A 121 -10.47 -6.29 -12.70
N ILE A 122 -10.25 -6.46 -11.39
CA ILE A 122 -8.92 -6.81 -10.88
C ILE A 122 -8.63 -8.24 -11.38
N LEU A 123 -7.81 -8.35 -12.43
CA LEU A 123 -7.29 -9.64 -12.88
C LEU A 123 -6.10 -9.99 -11.98
N VAL A 124 -6.32 -10.93 -11.07
CA VAL A 124 -5.25 -11.59 -10.32
C VAL A 124 -4.77 -12.76 -11.19
N SER A 125 -3.54 -12.69 -11.71
CA SER A 125 -2.84 -13.82 -12.32
C SER A 125 -2.02 -14.57 -11.28
#